data_AF-A0A183E7B2-F1
#
_entry.id   AF-A0A183E7B2-F1
#
_cell.length_a   1.000
_cell.length_b   1.000
_cell.length_c   1.000
_cell.angle_alpha   90.00
_cell.angle_beta   90.00
_cell.angle_gamma   90.00
#
_symmetry.space_group_name_H-M   'P 1'
#
loop_
_entity.id
_entity.type
_entity.pdbx_description
1 polymer ?
#
loop_
_entity_poly.entity_id
_entity_poly.type
_entity_poly.pdbx_seq_one_letter_code
_entity_poly.pdbx_strand_id
1 'polypeptide(L)'
;LLLIFFQAVCGHLQIEVVSIKVFPYVWWIQNALRAKFAKKKNQLHYETRTHIRQFTIKNVTGSTASTFLEYIQRNIPEGIAMKVTYDEIAPLPEMIRTKMEVLQQAGEENAKTVPMSEQEKSVVEALLKEGAKQDPESLPSNSPNLTAN
;
A
#
# COMPACT_ATOMS: atom_id res chain seq x y z
N LEU A 1 -3.91 -9.16 -27.80
CA LEU A 1 -3.04 -8.27 -28.59
C LEU A 1 -2.27 -7.30 -27.69
N LEU A 2 -2.94 -6.38 -26.98
CA LEU A 2 -2.29 -5.40 -26.09
C LEU A 2 -1.33 -6.02 -25.06
N LEU A 3 -1.72 -7.13 -24.41
CA LEU A 3 -0.88 -7.80 -23.42
C LEU A 3 0.44 -8.32 -24.00
N ILE A 4 0.41 -8.87 -25.21
CA ILE A 4 1.60 -9.42 -25.88
C ILE A 4 2.52 -8.28 -26.28
N PHE A 5 1.95 -7.20 -26.83
CA PHE A 5 2.69 -5.97 -27.13
C PHE A 5 3.39 -5.43 -25.89
N PHE A 6 2.66 -5.31 -24.77
CA PHE A 6 3.21 -4.80 -23.52
C PHE A 6 4.37 -5.66 -22.99
N GLN A 7 4.20 -6.99 -23.02
CA GLN A 7 5.26 -7.93 -22.63
C GLN A 7 6.50 -7.81 -23.54
N ALA A 8 6.29 -7.63 -24.85
CA ALA A 8 7.39 -7.41 -25.78
C ALA A 8 8.15 -6.12 -25.45
N VAL A 9 7.47 -5.01 -25.21
CA VAL A 9 8.12 -3.73 -24.87
C VAL A 9 8.93 -3.84 -23.58
N CYS A 10 8.36 -4.44 -22.52
CA CYS A 10 9.10 -4.64 -21.28
C CYS A 10 10.35 -5.50 -21.47
N GLY A 11 10.29 -6.53 -22.34
CA GLY A 11 11.46 -7.34 -22.69
C GLY A 11 12.57 -6.55 -23.39
N HIS A 12 12.23 -5.63 -24.30
CA HIS A 12 13.22 -4.81 -25.00
C HIS A 12 13.84 -3.73 -24.11
N LEU A 13 13.04 -3.11 -23.23
CA LEU A 13 13.52 -2.11 -22.29
C LEU A 13 14.14 -2.71 -21.02
N GLN A 14 14.19 -4.05 -20.90
CA GLN A 14 14.71 -4.77 -19.74
C GLN A 14 14.06 -4.34 -18.43
N ILE A 15 12.75 -4.09 -18.48
CA ILE A 15 11.94 -3.65 -17.35
C ILE A 15 11.37 -4.88 -16.62
N GLU A 16 11.49 -4.90 -15.30
CA GLU A 16 10.98 -6.00 -14.46
C GLU A 16 9.45 -5.93 -14.30
N VAL A 17 8.75 -6.90 -14.89
CA VAL A 17 7.30 -7.07 -14.73
C VAL A 17 7.03 -7.99 -13.55
N VAL A 18 6.36 -7.47 -12.53
CA VAL A 18 6.11 -8.18 -11.27
C VAL A 18 4.86 -9.01 -11.32
N SER A 19 3.77 -8.42 -11.81
CA SER A 19 2.49 -9.10 -11.84
C SER A 19 1.62 -8.60 -12.98
N ILE A 20 0.91 -9.55 -13.59
CA ILE A 20 -0.13 -9.30 -14.57
C ILE A 20 -1.42 -9.84 -13.95
N LYS A 21 -2.29 -8.93 -13.51
CA LYS A 21 -3.58 -9.27 -12.91
C LYS A 21 -4.67 -9.10 -13.94
N VAL A 22 -5.46 -10.15 -14.14
CA VAL A 22 -6.66 -10.11 -14.98
C VAL A 22 -7.86 -10.06 -14.05
N PHE A 23 -8.61 -8.97 -14.13
CA PHE A 23 -9.82 -8.81 -13.33
C PHE A 23 -11.01 -9.47 -14.03
N PRO A 24 -12.01 -9.93 -13.27
CA PRO A 24 -13.30 -10.28 -13.86
C PRO A 24 -13.84 -9.07 -14.64
N TYR A 25 -14.50 -9.34 -15.76
CA TYR A 25 -15.07 -8.26 -16.54
C TYR A 25 -16.22 -7.62 -15.77
N VAL A 26 -16.34 -6.31 -15.91
CA VAL A 26 -17.50 -5.60 -15.38
C VAL A 26 -18.61 -5.70 -16.41
N TRP A 27 -19.76 -6.20 -15.96
CA TRP A 27 -20.93 -6.41 -16.78
C TRP A 27 -21.96 -5.30 -16.53
N TRP A 28 -22.33 -4.59 -17.58
CA TRP A 28 -23.37 -3.56 -17.53
C TRP A 28 -24.50 -3.94 -18.45
N ILE A 29 -25.73 -3.90 -17.93
CA ILE A 29 -26.95 -4.12 -18.70
C ILE A 29 -27.74 -2.82 -18.69
N GLN A 30 -28.13 -2.36 -19.86
CA GLN A 30 -29.01 -1.20 -20.02
C GLN A 30 -30.26 -1.61 -20.76
N ASN A 31 -31.40 -1.39 -20.11
CA ASN A 31 -32.70 -1.69 -20.70
C ASN A 31 -33.26 -0.43 -21.35
N ALA A 32 -33.65 -0.55 -22.62
CA ALA A 32 -34.29 0.52 -23.36
C ALA A 32 -35.62 0.06 -23.93
N LEU A 33 -36.59 0.96 -24.06
CA LEU A 33 -37.84 0.66 -24.76
C LEU A 33 -37.56 0.52 -26.26
N ARG A 34 -38.17 -0.48 -26.90
CA ARG A 34 -38.06 -0.67 -28.36
C ARG A 34 -38.76 0.40 -29.16
N ALA A 35 -39.81 0.99 -28.60
CA ALA A 35 -40.65 1.95 -29.28
C ALA A 35 -40.65 3.30 -28.55
N LYS A 36 -40.88 4.37 -29.31
CA LYS A 36 -40.90 5.76 -28.79
C LYS A 36 -42.03 6.02 -27.80
N PHE A 37 -43.18 5.35 -27.92
CA PHE A 37 -44.34 5.59 -27.06
C PHE A 37 -44.99 4.31 -26.53
N ALA A 38 -45.29 4.30 -25.23
CA ALA A 38 -46.21 3.44 -24.48
C ALA A 38 -46.19 1.91 -24.71
N LYS A 39 -45.07 1.32 -25.17
CA LYS A 39 -44.94 -0.16 -25.31
C LYS A 39 -43.94 -0.74 -24.29
N LYS A 40 -44.33 -0.79 -23.01
CA LYS A 40 -43.47 -1.27 -21.89
C LYS A 40 -43.06 -2.75 -21.98
N LYS A 41 -43.87 -3.59 -22.64
CA LYS A 41 -43.62 -5.03 -22.81
C LYS A 41 -42.41 -5.33 -23.71
N ASN A 42 -42.10 -4.43 -24.66
CA ASN A 42 -41.01 -4.63 -25.62
C ASN A 42 -39.78 -3.83 -25.20
N GLN A 43 -38.85 -4.47 -24.50
CA GLN A 43 -37.57 -3.89 -24.08
C GLN A 43 -36.41 -4.51 -24.85
N LEU A 44 -35.41 -3.70 -25.17
CA LEU A 44 -34.09 -4.14 -25.61
C LEU A 44 -33.17 -4.16 -24.40
N HIS A 45 -32.32 -5.18 -24.35
CA HIS A 45 -31.26 -5.29 -23.36
C HIS A 45 -29.95 -5.08 -24.09
N TYR A 46 -29.30 -3.96 -23.83
CA TYR A 46 -27.94 -3.71 -24.30
C TYR A 46 -26.97 -4.22 -23.25
N GLU A 47 -25.94 -4.90 -23.71
CA GLU A 47 -24.88 -5.43 -22.86
C GLU A 47 -23.56 -4.76 -23.21
N THR A 48 -22.89 -4.25 -22.17
CA THR A 48 -21.52 -3.76 -22.27
C THR A 48 -20.65 -4.57 -21.32
N ARG A 49 -19.58 -5.17 -21.87
CA ARG A 49 -18.59 -5.93 -21.10
C ARG A 49 -17.26 -5.18 -21.11
N THR A 50 -16.75 -4.86 -19.92
CA THR A 50 -15.48 -4.16 -19.75
C THR A 50 -14.45 -5.10 -19.14
N HIS A 51 -13.48 -5.53 -19.94
CA HIS A 51 -12.36 -6.35 -19.48
C HIS A 51 -11.23 -5.47 -18.93
N ILE A 52 -10.87 -5.67 -17.67
CA ILE A 52 -9.84 -4.87 -16.99
C ILE A 52 -8.60 -5.74 -16.76
N ARG A 53 -7.43 -5.20 -17.10
CA ARG A 53 -6.13 -5.81 -16.85
C ARG A 53 -5.23 -4.80 -16.17
N GLN A 54 -4.46 -5.26 -15.19
CA GLN A 54 -3.48 -4.45 -14.49
C GLN A 54 -2.10 -5.05 -14.68
N PHE A 55 -1.17 -4.18 -15.03
CA PHE A 55 0.25 -4.49 -15.16
C PHE A 55 0.99 -3.76 -14.05
N THR A 56 1.79 -4.49 -13.27
CA THR A 56 2.63 -3.90 -12.22
C THR A 56 4.09 -4.12 -12.60
N ILE A 57 4.81 -3.01 -12.71
CA ILE A 57 6.22 -2.94 -13.05
C ILE A 57 6.96 -2.38 -11.82
N LYS A 58 8.18 -2.85 -11.56
CA LYS A 58 9.04 -2.33 -10.49
C LYS A 58 10.34 -1.74 -11.03
N ASN A 59 11.03 -1.00 -10.16
CA ASN A 59 12.41 -0.53 -10.37
C ASN A 59 12.58 0.35 -11.62
N VAL A 60 11.63 1.27 -11.83
CA VAL A 60 11.66 2.23 -12.94
C VAL A 60 12.03 3.62 -12.43
N THR A 61 12.94 4.27 -13.14
CA THR A 61 13.26 5.69 -12.91
C THR A 61 12.23 6.57 -13.61
N GLY A 62 12.12 7.84 -13.18
CA GLY A 62 11.17 8.79 -13.76
C GLY A 62 11.36 9.02 -15.26
N SER A 63 12.60 9.08 -15.74
CA SER A 63 12.90 9.22 -17.18
C SER A 63 12.47 7.99 -17.97
N THR A 64 12.81 6.79 -17.51
CA THR A 64 12.42 5.54 -18.16
C THR A 64 10.90 5.36 -18.17
N ALA A 65 10.22 5.69 -17.06
CA ALA A 65 8.77 5.64 -16.98
C ALA A 65 8.10 6.61 -17.98
N SER A 66 8.65 7.82 -18.13
CA SER A 66 8.15 8.81 -19.11
C SER A 66 8.25 8.29 -20.55
N THR A 67 9.44 7.82 -20.96
CA THR A 67 9.65 7.28 -22.31
C THR A 67 8.80 6.03 -22.58
N PHE A 68 8.67 5.15 -21.57
CA PHE A 68 7.83 3.96 -21.67
C PHE A 68 6.35 4.32 -21.88
N LEU A 69 5.83 5.27 -21.12
CA LEU A 69 4.45 5.72 -21.24
C LEU A 69 4.19 6.45 -22.56
N GLU A 70 5.13 7.27 -23.01
CA GLU A 70 5.06 7.92 -24.31
C GLU A 70 4.88 6.89 -25.44
N TYR A 71 5.69 5.83 -25.42
CA TYR A 71 5.59 4.75 -26.40
C TYR A 71 4.27 4.01 -26.30
N ILE A 72 3.84 3.62 -25.10
CA ILE A 72 2.60 2.88 -24.92
C ILE A 72 1.39 3.70 -25.33
N GLN A 73 1.28 4.94 -24.87
CA GLN A 73 0.13 5.81 -25.11
C GLN A 73 -0.09 6.06 -26.61
N ARG A 74 0.98 6.15 -27.39
CA ARG A 74 0.91 6.25 -28.86
C ARG A 74 0.38 4.99 -29.54
N ASN A 75 0.51 3.83 -28.91
CA ASN A 75 0.14 2.53 -29.46
C ASN A 75 -1.14 1.94 -28.85
N ILE A 76 -1.91 2.73 -28.09
CA ILE A 76 -3.20 2.27 -27.54
C ILE A 76 -4.23 2.23 -28.68
N PRO A 77 -4.86 1.07 -28.94
CA PRO A 77 -5.89 0.95 -29.97
C PRO A 77 -7.22 1.54 -29.51
N GLU A 78 -8.10 1.81 -30.47
CA GLU A 78 -9.44 2.34 -30.23
C GLU A 78 -10.27 1.43 -29.29
N GLY A 79 -11.04 2.05 -28.40
CA GLY A 79 -11.87 1.33 -27.44
C GLY A 79 -11.12 0.78 -26.22
N ILE A 80 -9.83 1.10 -26.06
CA ILE A 80 -9.06 0.83 -24.83
C ILE A 80 -8.78 2.13 -24.09
N ALA A 81 -9.08 2.13 -22.79
CA ALA A 81 -8.68 3.18 -21.87
C ALA A 81 -7.54 2.69 -20.98
N MET A 82 -6.61 3.57 -20.64
CA MET A 82 -5.50 3.29 -19.74
C MET A 82 -5.53 4.23 -18.53
N LYS A 83 -5.40 3.65 -17.34
CA LYS A 83 -5.17 4.38 -16.09
C LYS A 83 -3.75 4.06 -15.62
N VAL A 84 -2.96 5.09 -15.36
CA VAL A 84 -1.60 4.99 -14.83
C VAL A 84 -1.61 5.43 -13.37
N THR A 85 -0.86 4.73 -12.52
CA THR A 85 -0.65 5.08 -11.11
C THR A 85 0.84 4.99 -10.83
N TYR A 86 1.38 6.00 -10.16
CA TYR A 86 2.79 6.11 -9.84
C TYR A 86 2.97 5.86 -8.34
N ASP A 87 3.85 4.92 -8.02
CA ASP A 87 4.29 4.67 -6.66
C ASP A 87 5.75 5.13 -6.56
N GLU A 88 5.97 6.29 -5.92
CA GLU A 88 7.29 6.90 -5.80
C GLU A 88 7.95 6.54 -4.48
N ILE A 89 9.26 6.28 -4.52
CA ILE A 89 10.07 6.09 -3.32
C ILE A 89 10.57 7.48 -2.90
N ALA A 90 9.98 8.00 -1.82
CA ALA A 90 10.39 9.28 -1.23
C ALA A 90 11.12 9.07 0.11
N PRO A 91 12.15 9.87 0.42
CA PRO A 91 12.70 9.88 1.77
C PRO A 91 11.66 10.37 2.77
N LEU A 92 11.84 9.99 4.04
CA LEU A 92 11.02 10.51 5.12
C LEU A 92 11.11 12.05 5.16
N PRO A 93 9.99 12.76 5.44
CA PRO A 93 10.01 14.22 5.61
C PRO A 93 11.05 14.67 6.64
N GLU A 94 11.71 15.80 6.38
CA GLU A 94 12.81 16.32 7.21
C GLU A 94 12.43 16.43 8.69
N MET A 95 11.22 16.91 8.99
CA MET A 95 10.73 17.06 10.36
C MET A 95 10.72 15.73 11.14
N ILE A 96 10.31 14.64 10.49
CA ILE A 96 10.28 13.30 11.11
C ILE A 96 11.71 12.81 11.28
N ARG A 97 12.55 13.03 10.27
CA ARG A 97 13.96 12.62 10.30
C ARG A 97 14.74 13.30 11.43
N THR A 98 14.63 14.62 11.59
CA THR A 98 15.28 15.35 12.69
C THR A 98 14.79 14.88 14.06
N LYS A 99 13.48 14.65 14.22
CA LYS A 99 12.94 14.09 15.47
C LYS A 99 13.51 12.70 15.77
N MET A 100 13.63 11.83 14.76
CA MET A 100 14.24 10.51 14.92
C MET A 100 15.71 10.61 15.32
N GLU A 101 16.47 11.52 14.71
CA GLU A 101 17.89 11.74 15.03
C GLU A 101 18.07 12.24 16.47
N VAL A 102 17.23 13.17 16.94
CA VAL A 102 17.24 13.66 18.33
C VAL A 102 16.83 12.57 19.32
N LEU A 103 15.83 11.74 18.99
CA LEU A 103 15.42 10.62 19.85
C LEU A 103 16.49 9.52 19.93
N GLN A 104 17.21 9.27 18.84
CA GLN A 104 18.32 8.32 18.80
C GLN A 104 19.50 8.82 19.66
N GLN A 105 19.81 10.12 19.59
CA GLN A 105 20.82 10.75 20.45
C GLN A 105 20.42 10.66 21.92
N ALA A 106 19.19 11.06 22.29
CA ALA A 106 18.67 10.96 23.66
C ALA A 106 18.65 9.52 24.23
N GLY A 107 18.49 8.51 23.37
CA GLY A 107 18.61 7.10 23.74
C GLY A 107 20.07 6.65 23.97
N GLU A 108 21.03 7.24 23.28
CA GLU A 108 22.47 6.98 23.43
C GLU A 108 23.10 7.74 24.60
N GLU A 109 22.60 8.93 24.98
CA GLU A 109 23.09 9.67 26.17
C GLU A 109 22.74 8.92 27.46
N ASN A 110 21.60 8.23 27.49
CA ASN A 110 21.22 7.32 28.58
C ASN A 110 22.10 6.05 28.67
N ALA A 111 22.90 5.75 27.65
CA ALA A 111 23.86 4.63 27.67
C ALA A 111 25.31 5.07 27.98
N LYS A 112 25.62 6.37 28.01
CA LYS A 112 27.01 6.86 28.19
C LYS A 112 27.28 7.84 29.33
N THR A 113 26.30 8.24 30.13
CA THR A 113 26.59 8.90 31.42
C THR A 113 25.69 8.39 32.54
N VAL A 114 26.10 7.28 33.15
CA VAL A 114 25.93 7.09 34.59
C VAL A 114 27.31 7.15 35.23
N PRO A 115 27.84 8.33 35.61
CA PRO A 115 28.74 8.39 36.74
C PRO A 115 27.90 8.02 37.98
N MET A 116 28.04 6.77 38.36
CA MET A 116 27.53 6.18 39.58
C MET A 116 27.80 7.11 40.78
N SER A 117 26.78 7.78 41.29
CA SER A 117 26.86 8.39 42.62
C SER A 117 26.47 7.32 43.64
N GLU A 118 27.29 7.15 44.68
CA GLU A 118 27.12 6.10 45.70
C GLU A 118 25.81 6.21 46.48
N GLN A 119 25.12 7.35 46.37
CA GLN A 119 23.90 7.68 47.08
C GLN A 119 22.65 7.03 46.45
N GLU A 120 22.62 6.80 45.14
CA GLU A 120 21.47 6.18 44.47
C GLU A 120 21.40 4.67 44.74
N LYS A 121 22.55 4.00 44.93
CA LYS A 121 22.60 2.58 45.28
C LYS A 121 21.96 2.28 46.65
N SER A 122 22.14 3.16 47.62
CA SER A 122 21.55 3.04 48.95
C SER A 122 20.01 3.16 48.93
N VAL A 123 19.47 3.97 48.03
CA VAL A 123 18.01 4.20 47.95
C VAL A 123 17.32 3.04 47.23
N VAL A 124 17.96 2.48 46.20
CA VAL A 124 17.43 1.32 45.45
C VAL A 124 17.44 0.05 46.32
N GLU A 125 18.45 -0.14 47.17
CA GLU A 125 18.52 -1.29 48.08
C GLU A 125 17.49 -1.22 49.23
N ALA A 126 17.12 -0.01 49.66
CA ALA A 126 16.05 0.18 50.65
C ALA A 126 14.66 -0.13 50.07
N LEU A 127 14.41 0.23 48.81
CA LEU A 127 13.12 -0.01 48.13
C LEU A 127 12.89 -1.48 47.77
N LEU A 128 13.95 -2.24 47.46
CA LEU A 128 13.83 -3.68 47.17
C LEU A 128 13.51 -4.53 48.41
N LYS A 129 13.77 -4.00 49.62
CA LYS A 129 13.59 -4.73 50.88
C LYS A 129 12.16 -4.66 51.43
N GLU A 130 11.36 -3.69 51.00
CA GLU A 130 9.96 -3.53 51.44
C GLU A 130 8.94 -4.27 50.57
N GLY A 131 9.30 -4.70 49.35
CA GLY A 131 8.36 -5.39 48.44
C GLY A 131 8.15 -6.89 48.69
N ALA A 132 8.92 -7.52 49.58
CA ALA A 132 8.94 -8.98 49.74
C ALA A 132 7.96 -9.50 50.82
N LYS A 133 6.73 -8.99 50.86
CA LYS A 133 5.67 -9.61 51.67
C LYS A 133 4.26 -9.34 51.11
N GLN A 134 3.76 -10.25 50.28
CA GLN A 134 2.40 -10.86 50.27
C GLN A 134 1.98 -11.29 48.84
N ASP A 135 1.89 -12.60 48.61
CA ASP A 135 1.09 -13.25 47.54
C ASP A 135 -0.39 -13.44 48.02
N PRO A 136 -1.38 -13.95 47.24
CA PRO A 136 -1.49 -14.27 45.80
C PRO A 136 -2.84 -13.82 45.11
N GLU A 137 -2.96 -14.09 43.79
CA GLU A 137 -4.18 -14.56 43.08
C GLU A 137 -5.25 -13.59 42.46
N SER A 138 -5.30 -13.61 41.11
CA SER A 138 -6.47 -13.71 40.19
C SER A 138 -6.84 -12.58 39.18
N LEU A 139 -6.65 -12.94 37.88
CA LEU A 139 -7.46 -12.68 36.65
C LEU A 139 -7.61 -11.24 36.06
N PRO A 140 -7.98 -11.07 34.76
CA PRO A 140 -7.82 -11.92 33.56
C PRO A 140 -7.20 -11.20 32.33
N SER A 141 -6.77 -12.00 31.35
CA SER A 141 -6.38 -11.59 30.00
C SER A 141 -7.56 -11.09 29.16
N ASN A 142 -7.40 -9.96 28.45
CA ASN A 142 -8.21 -9.70 27.27
C ASN A 142 -7.44 -8.87 26.24
N SER A 143 -7.20 -9.46 25.07
CA SER A 143 -6.64 -8.81 23.88
C SER A 143 -7.75 -8.69 22.83
N PRO A 144 -8.00 -7.52 22.22
CA PRO A 144 -8.88 -7.44 21.08
C PRO A 144 -8.12 -7.75 19.78
N ASN A 145 -8.49 -8.84 19.12
CA ASN A 145 -8.21 -9.10 17.71
C ASN A 145 -9.11 -8.21 16.85
N LEU A 146 -8.53 -7.50 15.88
CA LEU A 146 -9.29 -6.85 14.80
C LEU A 146 -9.33 -7.77 13.57
N THR A 147 -10.49 -8.36 13.32
CA THR A 147 -10.86 -8.96 12.03
C THR A 147 -11.50 -7.94 11.11
N ALA A 148 -11.19 -8.13 9.83
CA ALA A 148 -11.63 -7.40 8.65
C ALA A 148 -13.16 -7.36 8.45
N ASN A 149 -13.59 -6.30 7.74
CA ASN A 149 -14.72 -6.25 6.83
C ASN A 149 -14.32 -5.40 5.62
#